data_AF-A0A7M2V888-F1
#
_entry.id   AF-A0A7M2V888-F1
#
_cell.length_a   1.000
_cell.length_b   1.000
_cell.length_c   1.000
_cell.angle_alpha   90.00
_cell.angle_beta   90.00
_cell.angle_gamma   90.00
#
_symmetry.space_group_name_H-M   'P 1'
#
loop_
_entity.id
_entity.type
_entity.pdbx_description
1 polymer ?
#
loop_
_entity_poly.entity_id
_entity_poly.type
_entity_poly.pdbx_seq_one_letter_code
_entity_poly.pdbx_strand_id
1 'polypeptide(L)'
;MIYPAAKREVTFKLTNNATTPRLIQAWIDRGDATVPDHASDAPFVVMPPIFRIDPDKAQTLRIMFPGGDVPQDRESVFWLNILELQPTPAGKKTGEENVVQFSIRTRLKLFYRPENLPGKPEEAVSQLRWRVVQAGKEQYLECGNPSAFSVSFHDVQFKSSTNNNAEPLHGMCPAKDTAQFPLSNSNLPEVGKIKITAINDFGGFDEHDAQYGQ
;
A
#
# COMPACT_ATOMS: atom_id res chain seq x y z
N MET A 1 6.82 2.61 -1.89
CA MET A 1 7.95 3.58 -1.85
C MET A 1 8.65 3.43 -0.52
N ILE A 2 9.98 3.50 -0.50
CA ILE A 2 10.78 3.53 0.73
C ILE A 2 11.23 4.97 1.01
N TYR A 3 11.04 5.42 2.24
CA TYR A 3 11.62 6.64 2.80
C TYR A 3 12.68 6.24 3.83
N PRO A 4 13.98 6.27 3.50
CA PRO A 4 15.03 6.00 4.47
C PRO A 4 15.16 7.15 5.48
N ALA A 5 15.23 6.86 6.77
CA ALA A 5 15.29 7.87 7.84
C ALA A 5 16.47 8.85 7.70
N ALA A 6 17.60 8.38 7.14
CA ALA A 6 18.78 9.21 6.87
C ALA A 6 18.56 10.27 5.78
N LYS A 7 17.48 10.18 4.99
CA LYS A 7 17.21 11.10 3.89
C LYS A 7 16.37 12.28 4.38
N ARG A 8 16.81 13.49 4.04
CA ARG A 8 16.06 14.73 4.27
C ARG A 8 14.80 14.81 3.40
N GLU A 9 14.88 14.29 2.18
CA GLU A 9 13.76 14.21 1.26
C GLU A 9 13.91 13.02 0.31
N VAL A 10 12.78 12.55 -0.21
CA VAL A 10 12.71 11.63 -1.36
C VAL A 10 11.83 12.24 -2.43
N THR A 11 12.03 11.83 -3.69
CA THR A 11 11.29 12.38 -4.82
C THR A 11 10.40 11.34 -5.48
N PHE A 12 9.23 11.75 -5.97
CA PHE A 12 8.32 10.92 -6.76
C PHE A 12 7.96 11.61 -8.07
N LYS A 13 8.22 10.97 -9.21
CA LYS A 13 7.91 11.53 -10.53
C LYS A 13 6.54 11.05 -11.01
N LEU A 14 5.68 12.00 -11.36
CA LEU A 14 4.40 11.79 -12.01
C LEU A 14 4.50 12.21 -13.47
N THR A 15 3.85 11.47 -14.36
CA THR A 15 3.76 11.81 -15.80
C THR A 15 2.30 11.76 -16.21
N ASN A 16 1.83 12.81 -16.87
CA ASN A 16 0.49 12.84 -17.45
C ASN A 16 0.54 12.27 -18.87
N ASN A 17 0.09 11.03 -19.03
CA ASN A 17 -0.01 10.36 -20.33
C ASN A 17 -1.36 10.61 -21.04
N ALA A 18 -2.22 11.47 -20.48
CA ALA A 18 -3.48 11.84 -21.11
C ALA A 18 -3.29 13.01 -22.09
N THR A 19 -4.20 13.11 -23.07
CA THR A 19 -4.24 14.21 -24.05
C THR A 19 -4.80 15.52 -23.48
N THR A 20 -5.19 15.54 -22.20
CA THR A 20 -5.74 16.70 -21.51
C THR A 20 -4.96 16.98 -20.22
N PRO A 21 -4.89 18.23 -19.75
CA PRO A 21 -4.22 18.55 -18.51
C PRO A 21 -4.89 17.85 -17.32
N ARG A 22 -4.13 17.62 -16.26
CA ARG A 22 -4.63 17.11 -14.98
C ARG A 22 -4.28 18.06 -13.85
N LEU A 23 -5.25 18.32 -12.97
CA LEU A 23 -4.98 18.93 -11.68
C LEU A 23 -4.74 17.80 -10.69
N ILE A 24 -3.58 17.81 -10.06
CA ILE A 24 -3.15 16.80 -9.10
C ILE A 24 -3.15 17.41 -7.71
N GLN A 25 -3.71 16.68 -6.75
CA GLN A 25 -3.55 16.94 -5.34
C GLN A 25 -2.87 15.74 -4.67
N ALA A 26 -1.84 16.01 -3.84
CA ALA A 26 -1.04 14.97 -3.21
C ALA A 26 -0.85 15.23 -1.70
N TRP A 27 -1.06 14.19 -0.90
CA TRP A 27 -0.88 14.21 0.56
C TRP A 27 -0.52 12.82 1.07
N ILE A 28 -0.04 12.72 2.31
CA ILE A 28 0.28 11.44 2.95
C ILE A 28 -0.64 11.22 4.15
N ASP A 29 -1.13 10.00 4.33
CA ASP A 29 -1.95 9.59 5.48
C ASP A 29 -1.41 8.34 6.21
N ARG A 30 -2.03 8.01 7.36
CA ARG A 30 -1.69 6.84 8.21
C ARG A 30 -2.43 5.55 7.84
N GLY A 31 -3.08 5.50 6.68
CA GLY A 31 -3.72 4.30 6.13
C GLY A 31 -5.24 4.33 6.11
N ASP A 32 -5.87 5.17 6.91
CA ASP A 32 -7.32 5.35 6.86
C ASP A 32 -7.73 6.08 5.57
N ALA A 33 -8.38 5.34 4.67
CA ALA A 33 -8.84 5.86 3.39
C ALA A 33 -9.91 6.95 3.52
N THR A 34 -10.64 6.94 4.64
CA THR A 34 -11.77 7.83 4.91
C THR A 34 -11.34 9.20 5.41
N VAL A 35 -10.11 9.32 5.91
CA VAL A 35 -9.57 10.60 6.38
C VAL A 35 -9.38 11.55 5.19
N PRO A 36 -10.05 12.72 5.19
CA PRO A 36 -9.85 13.72 4.16
C PRO A 36 -8.45 14.33 4.25
N ASP A 37 -7.98 14.85 3.12
CA ASP A 37 -6.65 15.45 2.92
C ASP A 37 -6.18 16.40 4.04
N HIS A 38 -7.07 17.30 4.49
CA HIS A 38 -6.79 18.32 5.51
C HIS A 38 -6.83 17.80 6.95
N ALA A 39 -7.31 16.58 7.16
CA ALA A 39 -7.42 15.95 8.48
C ALA A 39 -6.32 14.90 8.73
N SER A 40 -5.36 14.77 7.81
CA SER A 40 -4.28 13.80 7.97
C SER A 40 -3.24 14.23 8.98
N ASP A 41 -2.92 13.35 9.93
CA ASP A 41 -1.95 13.51 11.01
C ASP A 41 -0.60 12.80 10.72
N ALA A 42 -0.37 12.43 9.46
CA ALA A 42 0.90 11.82 9.07
C ALA A 42 2.04 12.86 9.18
N PRO A 43 3.19 12.49 9.77
CA PRO A 43 4.34 13.39 9.95
C PRO A 43 5.14 13.59 8.66
N PHE A 44 4.47 13.80 7.53
CA PHE A 44 5.09 13.99 6.22
C PHE A 44 4.54 15.22 5.51
N VAL A 45 5.42 15.87 4.74
CA VAL A 45 5.08 17.00 3.90
C VAL A 45 5.33 16.64 2.44
N VAL A 46 4.33 16.86 1.58
CA VAL A 46 4.42 16.68 0.13
C VAL A 46 4.45 18.05 -0.55
N MET A 47 5.41 18.29 -1.44
CA MET A 47 5.54 19.55 -2.17
C MET A 47 5.79 19.33 -3.67
N PRO A 48 5.10 20.08 -4.56
CA PRO A 48 3.91 20.88 -4.26
C PRO A 48 2.71 20.00 -3.91
N PRO A 49 1.81 20.43 -2.99
CA PRO A 49 0.64 19.64 -2.59
C PRO A 49 -0.48 19.68 -3.63
N ILE A 50 -0.53 20.73 -4.46
CA ILE A 50 -1.48 20.87 -5.57
C ILE A 50 -0.78 21.52 -6.77
N PHE A 51 -1.01 20.97 -7.97
CA PHE A 51 -0.36 21.47 -9.19
C PHE A 51 -1.03 20.89 -10.43
N ARG A 52 -0.82 21.57 -11.56
CA ARG A 52 -1.28 21.12 -12.88
C ARG A 52 -0.14 20.42 -13.61
N ILE A 53 -0.47 19.32 -14.31
CA ILE A 53 0.41 18.68 -15.28
C ILE A 53 -0.26 18.74 -16.66
N ASP A 54 0.36 19.42 -17.62
CA ASP A 54 -0.11 19.45 -19.01
C ASP A 54 0.13 18.09 -19.72
N PRO A 55 -0.52 17.83 -20.87
CA PRO A 55 -0.33 16.60 -21.63
C PRO A 55 1.15 16.30 -21.92
N ASP A 56 1.52 15.03 -21.77
CA ASP A 56 2.89 14.50 -21.98
C ASP A 56 3.98 15.18 -21.13
N LYS A 57 3.58 15.93 -20.09
CA LYS A 57 4.50 16.53 -19.13
C LYS A 57 4.62 15.66 -17.88
N ALA A 58 5.73 15.87 -17.18
CA ALA A 58 5.99 15.26 -15.90
C ALA A 58 6.20 16.32 -14.82
N GLN A 59 5.82 15.99 -13.60
CA GLN A 59 6.11 16.78 -12.40
C GLN A 59 6.76 15.88 -11.36
N THR A 60 7.74 16.42 -10.64
CA THR A 60 8.38 15.72 -9.52
C THR A 60 7.88 16.29 -8.20
N LEU A 61 7.33 15.41 -7.37
CA LEU A 61 7.00 15.67 -5.97
C LEU A 61 8.24 15.49 -5.10
N ARG A 62 8.36 16.33 -4.07
CA ARG A 62 9.28 16.15 -2.95
C ARG A 62 8.49 15.74 -1.72
N ILE A 63 8.96 14.71 -1.05
CA ILE A 63 8.38 14.18 0.18
C ILE A 63 9.42 14.33 1.27
N MET A 64 9.05 14.94 2.38
CA MET A 64 9.93 15.21 3.52
C MET A 64 9.30 14.70 4.81
N PHE A 65 10.13 14.18 5.69
CA PHE A 65 9.78 13.86 7.07
C PHE A 65 10.44 14.90 7.99
N PRO A 66 9.72 15.96 8.41
CA PRO A 66 10.28 17.00 9.30
C PRO A 66 10.57 16.49 10.72
N GLY A 67 10.08 15.30 11.07
CA GLY A 67 10.13 14.73 12.41
C GLY A 67 8.73 14.35 12.89
N GLY A 68 8.67 13.44 13.86
CA GLY A 68 7.43 12.93 14.42
C GLY A 68 7.69 11.67 15.25
N ASP A 69 6.70 11.25 16.01
CA ASP A 69 6.79 10.02 16.79
C ASP A 69 6.53 8.82 15.89
N VAL A 70 7.61 8.13 15.52
CA VAL A 70 7.58 6.88 14.76
C VAL A 70 8.54 5.88 15.40
N PRO A 71 8.14 4.60 15.52
CA PRO A 71 9.02 3.55 16.00
C PRO A 71 10.37 3.54 15.27
N GLN A 72 11.45 3.45 16.04
CA GLN A 72 12.82 3.37 15.50
C GLN A 72 13.31 1.92 15.39
N ASP A 73 12.56 0.96 15.93
CA ASP A 73 12.91 -0.44 15.99
C ASP A 73 12.30 -1.30 14.87
N ARG A 74 11.50 -0.68 13.98
CA ARG A 74 10.76 -1.31 12.87
C ARG A 74 10.34 -0.26 11.83
N GLU A 75 9.96 -0.71 10.64
CA GLU A 75 9.32 0.15 9.65
C GLU A 75 7.94 0.64 10.11
N SER A 76 7.62 1.88 9.72
CA SER A 76 6.27 2.44 9.84
C SER A 76 5.66 2.63 8.46
N VAL A 77 4.35 2.37 8.34
CA VAL A 77 3.66 2.44 7.04
C VAL A 77 2.74 3.64 6.98
N PHE A 78 2.85 4.38 5.89
CA PHE A 78 2.03 5.52 5.51
C PHE A 78 1.54 5.33 4.07
N TRP A 79 0.65 6.19 3.60
CA TRP A 79 0.12 6.11 2.24
C TRP A 79 0.21 7.47 1.55
N LEU A 80 0.94 7.51 0.44
CA LEU A 80 0.91 8.63 -0.49
C LEU A 80 -0.37 8.55 -1.32
N ASN A 81 -1.19 9.58 -1.22
CA ASN A 81 -2.41 9.76 -1.99
C ASN A 81 -2.14 10.72 -3.13
N ILE A 82 -2.58 10.35 -4.32
CA ILE A 82 -2.52 11.17 -5.52
C ILE A 82 -3.95 11.21 -6.08
N LEU A 83 -4.62 12.35 -5.90
CA LEU A 83 -5.94 12.62 -6.48
C LEU A 83 -5.76 13.34 -7.80
N GLU A 84 -6.24 12.72 -8.87
CA GLU A 84 -6.27 13.26 -10.21
C GLU A 84 -7.66 13.81 -10.53
N LEU A 85 -7.72 15.10 -10.86
CA LEU A 85 -8.92 15.81 -11.28
C LEU A 85 -8.81 16.15 -12.77
N GLN A 86 -9.84 15.74 -13.52
CA GLN A 86 -9.96 16.02 -14.94
C GLN A 86 -10.59 17.40 -15.16
N PRO A 87 -10.21 18.12 -16.24
CA PRO A 87 -10.82 19.40 -16.57
C PRO A 87 -12.26 19.17 -17.00
N THR A 88 -13.14 20.12 -16.65
CA THR A 88 -14.49 20.15 -17.21
C THR A 88 -14.41 20.36 -18.73
N PRO A 89 -15.14 19.59 -19.56
CA PRO A 89 -15.13 19.76 -21.01
C PRO A 89 -15.44 21.20 -21.42
N ALA A 90 -14.59 21.81 -22.25
CA ALA A 90 -14.82 23.15 -22.79
C ALA A 90 -16.07 23.17 -23.68
N GLY A 91 -16.92 24.19 -23.50
CA GLY A 91 -18.16 24.38 -24.27
C GLY A 91 -19.44 23.94 -23.56
N LYS A 92 -19.36 23.29 -22.40
CA LYS A 92 -20.53 22.91 -21.60
C LYS A 92 -20.75 23.93 -20.48
N LYS A 93 -21.73 24.82 -20.65
CA LYS A 93 -22.22 25.68 -19.56
C LYS A 93 -22.85 24.80 -18.47
N THR A 94 -22.60 25.13 -17.21
CA THR A 94 -23.37 24.62 -16.07
C THR A 94 -24.86 24.78 -16.35
N GLY A 95 -25.59 23.66 -16.51
CA GLY A 95 -27.05 23.64 -16.55
C GLY A 95 -27.73 22.95 -17.74
N GLU A 96 -27.03 22.54 -18.80
CA GLU A 96 -27.72 22.01 -20.01
C GLU A 96 -27.56 20.50 -20.26
N GLU A 97 -26.65 19.79 -19.57
CA GLU A 97 -26.55 18.32 -19.68
C GLU A 97 -26.04 17.67 -18.38
N ASN A 98 -26.50 16.45 -18.10
CA ASN A 98 -26.00 15.60 -17.02
C ASN A 98 -24.59 15.11 -17.34
N VAL A 99 -23.56 15.80 -16.83
CA VAL A 99 -22.15 15.40 -17.00
C VAL A 99 -21.68 14.64 -15.76
N VAL A 100 -21.27 13.39 -15.93
CA VAL A 100 -20.56 12.62 -14.89
C VAL A 100 -19.08 12.89 -15.00
N GLN A 101 -18.47 13.39 -13.93
CA GLN A 101 -17.03 13.59 -13.83
C GLN A 101 -16.41 12.53 -12.92
N PHE A 102 -15.35 11.88 -13.41
CA PHE A 102 -14.60 10.89 -12.66
C PHE A 102 -13.28 11.50 -12.15
N SER A 103 -13.03 11.34 -10.87
CA SER A 103 -11.75 11.63 -10.23
C SER A 103 -11.12 10.33 -9.75
N ILE A 104 -9.82 10.17 -9.93
CA ILE A 104 -9.10 8.95 -9.59
C ILE A 104 -8.18 9.26 -8.41
N ARG A 105 -8.28 8.48 -7.32
CA ARG A 105 -7.33 8.53 -6.20
C ARG A 105 -6.46 7.28 -6.22
N THR A 106 -5.18 7.45 -6.54
CA THR A 106 -4.17 6.39 -6.38
C THR A 106 -3.59 6.46 -4.97
N ARG A 107 -3.52 5.32 -4.28
CA ARG A 107 -2.90 5.19 -2.96
C ARG A 107 -1.68 4.29 -3.04
N LEU A 108 -0.52 4.81 -2.66
CA LEU A 108 0.76 4.11 -2.71
C LEU A 108 1.33 3.98 -1.30
N LYS A 109 1.71 2.76 -0.88
CA LYS A 109 2.38 2.54 0.40
C LYS A 109 3.72 3.29 0.43
N LEU A 110 3.96 3.99 1.53
CA LEU A 110 5.20 4.69 1.86
C LEU A 110 5.73 4.11 3.18
N PHE A 111 6.87 3.44 3.12
CA PHE A 111 7.51 2.82 4.27
C PHE A 111 8.59 3.76 4.81
N TYR A 112 8.38 4.29 6.02
CA TYR A 112 9.45 4.95 6.75
C TYR A 112 10.37 3.87 7.34
N ARG A 113 11.64 3.87 6.94
CA ARG A 113 12.63 2.88 7.32
C ARG A 113 13.71 3.52 8.19
N PRO A 114 13.69 3.30 9.53
CA PRO A 114 14.79 3.66 10.42
C PRO A 114 16.14 3.08 9.96
N GLU A 115 17.22 3.72 10.42
CA GLU A 115 18.57 3.19 10.20
C GLU A 115 18.82 1.97 11.10
N ASN A 116 19.70 1.07 10.65
CA ASN A 116 20.20 -0.06 11.46
C ASN A 116 19.12 -1.04 11.97
N LEU A 117 18.02 -1.21 11.23
CA LEU A 117 17.06 -2.28 11.52
C LEU A 117 17.72 -3.66 11.42
N PRO A 118 17.40 -4.61 12.31
CA PRO A 118 17.95 -5.95 12.28
C PRO A 118 17.39 -6.76 11.10
N GLY A 119 18.26 -7.53 10.44
CA GLY A 119 17.91 -8.36 9.29
C GLY A 119 17.89 -7.58 7.97
N LYS A 120 17.27 -8.15 6.94
CA LYS A 120 17.11 -7.52 5.63
C LYS A 120 15.67 -7.58 5.14
N PRO A 121 15.20 -6.60 4.33
CA PRO A 121 13.85 -6.61 3.77
C PRO A 121 13.52 -7.90 3.01
N GLU A 122 14.47 -8.43 2.24
CA GLU A 122 14.27 -9.61 1.39
C GLU A 122 14.09 -10.90 2.21
N GLU A 123 14.59 -10.92 3.44
CA GLU A 123 14.50 -12.06 4.36
C GLU A 123 13.18 -12.05 5.14
N ALA A 124 12.47 -10.92 5.21
CA ALA A 124 11.30 -10.73 6.07
C ALA A 124 10.14 -11.68 5.71
N VAL A 125 9.90 -11.93 4.42
CA VAL A 125 8.83 -12.80 3.93
C VAL A 125 8.97 -14.22 4.48
N SER A 126 10.21 -14.73 4.58
CA SER A 126 10.50 -16.07 5.09
C SER A 126 10.31 -16.24 6.60
N GLN A 127 10.26 -15.12 7.34
CA GLN A 127 10.09 -15.10 8.79
C GLN A 127 8.62 -15.01 9.21
N LEU A 128 7.72 -14.78 8.26
CA LEU A 128 6.30 -14.67 8.52
C LEU A 128 5.74 -15.98 9.06
N ARG A 129 4.88 -15.86 10.07
CA ARG A 129 4.16 -16.97 10.69
C ARG A 129 2.72 -16.92 10.26
N TRP A 130 2.18 -18.05 9.84
CA TRP A 130 0.84 -18.12 9.28
C TRP A 130 -0.01 -19.12 10.06
N ARG A 131 -1.23 -18.71 10.42
CA ARG A 131 -2.20 -19.59 11.07
C ARG A 131 -3.62 -19.21 10.67
N VAL A 132 -4.52 -20.19 10.70
CA VAL A 132 -5.94 -19.91 10.56
C VAL A 132 -6.49 -19.59 11.95
N VAL A 133 -7.17 -18.45 12.07
CA VAL A 133 -7.85 -18.04 13.30
C VAL A 133 -9.35 -17.88 13.04
N GLN A 134 -10.16 -18.11 14.06
CA GLN A 134 -11.60 -17.86 13.98
C GLN A 134 -11.96 -16.62 14.79
N ALA A 135 -12.78 -15.75 14.21
CA ALA A 135 -13.44 -14.66 14.91
C ALA A 135 -14.95 -14.76 14.67
N GLY A 136 -15.66 -15.29 15.67
CA GLY A 136 -17.09 -15.58 15.54
C GLY A 136 -17.37 -16.68 14.51
N LYS A 137 -18.12 -16.35 13.46
CA LYS A 137 -18.45 -17.27 12.36
C LYS A 137 -17.49 -17.17 11.17
N GLU A 138 -16.57 -16.22 11.21
CA GLU A 138 -15.64 -15.93 10.13
C GLU A 138 -14.28 -16.55 10.42
N GLN A 139 -13.61 -17.01 9.36
CA GLN A 139 -12.24 -17.50 9.42
C GLN A 139 -11.32 -16.49 8.78
N TYR A 140 -10.12 -16.38 9.34
CA TYR A 140 -9.09 -15.48 8.85
C TYR A 140 -7.78 -16.25 8.71
N LEU A 141 -7.03 -15.96 7.66
CA LEU A 141 -5.62 -16.29 7.61
C LEU A 141 -4.88 -15.15 8.31
N GLU A 142 -4.30 -15.43 9.47
CA GLU A 142 -3.49 -14.47 10.21
C GLU A 142 -2.03 -14.60 9.79
N CYS A 143 -1.43 -13.47 9.43
CA CYS A 143 0.00 -13.30 9.26
C CYS A 143 0.57 -12.61 10.50
N GLY A 144 1.53 -13.25 11.16
CA GLY A 144 2.38 -12.63 12.19
C GLY A 144 3.76 -12.34 11.63
N ASN A 145 4.22 -11.10 11.74
CA ASN A 145 5.51 -10.67 11.24
C ASN A 145 6.44 -10.28 12.40
N PRO A 146 7.38 -11.16 12.80
CA PRO A 146 8.34 -10.84 13.85
C PRO A 146 9.47 -9.90 13.39
N SER A 147 9.61 -9.68 12.09
CA SER A 147 10.72 -8.91 11.51
C SER A 147 10.51 -7.40 11.67
N ALA A 148 11.59 -6.64 11.48
CA ALA A 148 11.55 -5.19 11.50
C ALA A 148 11.04 -4.56 10.19
N PHE A 149 10.71 -5.36 9.17
CA PHE A 149 10.29 -4.88 7.85
C PHE A 149 8.86 -5.33 7.54
N SER A 150 8.06 -4.45 6.93
CA SER A 150 6.69 -4.76 6.54
C SER A 150 6.70 -5.51 5.21
N VAL A 151 5.86 -6.55 5.09
CA VAL A 151 5.79 -7.35 3.87
C VAL A 151 4.51 -7.03 3.11
N SER A 152 4.62 -6.56 1.87
CA SER A 152 3.48 -6.34 0.98
C SER A 152 3.25 -7.56 0.10
N PHE A 153 1.98 -7.94 -0.06
CA PHE A 153 1.60 -9.07 -0.90
C PHE A 153 0.94 -8.56 -2.19
N HIS A 154 1.43 -9.05 -3.32
CA HIS A 154 0.65 -9.06 -4.55
C HIS A 154 -0.47 -10.08 -4.37
N ASP A 155 -0.12 -11.32 -4.05
CA ASP A 155 -1.07 -12.43 -3.81
C ASP A 155 -0.58 -13.35 -2.70
N VAL A 156 -1.52 -13.90 -1.94
CA VAL A 156 -1.34 -15.09 -1.09
C VAL A 156 -2.38 -16.13 -1.50
N GLN A 157 -1.92 -17.28 -1.95
CA GLN A 157 -2.77 -18.34 -2.52
C GLN A 157 -2.56 -19.65 -1.77
N PHE A 158 -3.65 -20.37 -1.51
CA PHE A 158 -3.57 -21.71 -0.92
C PHE A 158 -3.14 -22.74 -1.98
N LYS A 159 -2.15 -23.57 -1.64
CA LYS A 159 -1.76 -24.73 -2.44
C LYS A 159 -2.61 -25.93 -1.99
N SER A 160 -3.87 -25.99 -2.41
CA SER A 160 -4.77 -27.13 -2.14
C SER A 160 -5.21 -27.83 -3.42
N SER A 161 -5.25 -29.17 -3.42
CA SER A 161 -5.76 -29.95 -4.56
C SER A 161 -7.28 -29.89 -4.73
N THR A 162 -8.03 -29.40 -3.73
CA THR A 162 -9.50 -29.41 -3.72
C THR A 162 -10.13 -28.04 -3.95
N ASN A 163 -9.34 -26.95 -4.02
CA ASN A 163 -9.87 -25.59 -4.21
C ASN A 163 -8.86 -24.66 -4.91
N ASN A 164 -8.57 -24.95 -6.18
CA ASN A 164 -7.80 -24.07 -7.06
C ASN A 164 -8.53 -22.75 -7.42
N ASN A 165 -9.76 -22.54 -6.92
CA ASN A 165 -10.61 -21.39 -7.24
C ASN A 165 -10.79 -20.41 -6.06
N ALA A 166 -10.01 -20.54 -4.98
CA ALA A 166 -10.02 -19.53 -3.93
C ALA A 166 -9.38 -18.24 -4.48
N GLU A 167 -10.10 -17.12 -4.38
CA GLU A 167 -9.56 -15.81 -4.74
C GLU A 167 -8.26 -15.54 -3.95
N PRO A 168 -7.20 -15.06 -4.61
CA PRO A 168 -5.98 -14.67 -3.93
C PRO A 168 -6.26 -13.63 -2.84
N LEU A 169 -5.57 -13.75 -1.71
CA LEU A 169 -5.61 -12.73 -0.68
C LEU A 169 -4.57 -11.65 -1.00
N HIS A 170 -4.94 -10.39 -0.81
CA HIS A 170 -4.07 -9.25 -1.07
C HIS A 170 -3.85 -8.44 0.22
N GLY A 171 -2.77 -7.65 0.27
CA GLY A 171 -2.58 -6.67 1.33
C GLY A 171 -1.15 -6.58 1.84
N MET A 172 -0.98 -6.60 3.15
CA MET A 172 0.31 -6.40 3.82
C MET A 172 0.31 -6.97 5.22
N CYS A 173 1.47 -7.43 5.67
CA CYS A 173 1.74 -7.82 7.06
C CYS A 173 2.73 -6.81 7.67
N PRO A 174 2.27 -5.90 8.56
CA PRO A 174 3.11 -4.83 9.10
C PRO A 174 4.26 -5.36 9.97
N ALA A 175 5.36 -4.63 10.04
CA ALA A 175 6.53 -5.01 10.84
C ALA A 175 6.21 -5.16 12.33
N LYS A 176 6.71 -6.23 12.97
CA LYS A 176 6.51 -6.55 14.38
C LYS A 176 5.04 -6.50 14.83
N ASP A 177 4.14 -6.92 13.96
CA ASP A 177 2.70 -6.89 14.16
C ASP A 177 2.00 -8.03 13.39
N THR A 178 0.68 -8.06 13.43
CA THR A 178 -0.18 -9.07 12.80
C THR A 178 -1.14 -8.44 11.80
N ALA A 179 -1.51 -9.20 10.78
CA ALA A 179 -2.56 -8.86 9.83
C ALA A 179 -3.49 -10.05 9.63
N GLN A 180 -4.79 -9.78 9.51
CA GLN A 180 -5.80 -10.82 9.29
C GLN A 180 -6.44 -10.64 7.92
N PHE A 181 -6.48 -11.73 7.16
CA PHE A 181 -7.07 -11.77 5.82
C PHE A 181 -8.34 -12.63 5.86
N PRO A 182 -9.52 -12.07 5.57
CA PRO A 182 -10.78 -12.82 5.65
C PRO A 182 -10.78 -13.96 4.63
N LEU A 183 -11.26 -15.13 5.06
CA LEU A 183 -11.38 -16.33 4.24
C LEU A 183 -12.83 -16.55 3.86
N SER A 184 -13.11 -16.56 2.55
CA SER A 184 -14.46 -16.83 2.03
C SER A 184 -14.89 -18.29 2.15
N ASN A 185 -13.95 -19.21 2.44
CA ASN A 185 -14.18 -20.64 2.47
C ASN A 185 -13.79 -21.23 3.83
N SER A 186 -14.75 -21.84 4.51
CA SER A 186 -14.64 -22.33 5.88
C SER A 186 -14.04 -23.74 6.03
N ASN A 187 -13.69 -24.40 4.92
CA ASN A 187 -13.21 -25.79 4.90
C ASN A 187 -11.70 -25.92 4.63
N LEU A 188 -10.89 -24.93 5.01
CA LEU A 188 -9.44 -25.07 4.92
C LEU A 188 -8.93 -26.01 6.02
N PRO A 189 -8.00 -26.94 5.71
CA PRO A 189 -7.39 -27.78 6.73
C PRO A 189 -6.61 -26.91 7.73
N GLU A 190 -6.49 -27.33 8.99
CA GLU A 190 -5.77 -26.58 10.03
C GLU A 190 -4.30 -26.31 9.67
N VAL A 191 -3.70 -27.22 8.88
CA VAL A 191 -2.32 -27.13 8.39
C VAL A 191 -2.32 -27.28 6.87
N GLY A 192 -1.58 -26.43 6.17
CA GLY A 192 -1.45 -26.50 4.72
C GLY A 192 -0.35 -25.60 4.18
N LYS A 193 -0.21 -25.58 2.85
CA LYS A 193 0.81 -24.77 2.16
C LYS A 193 0.17 -23.57 1.48
N ILE A 194 0.88 -22.46 1.44
CA ILE A 194 0.54 -21.27 0.69
C ILE A 194 1.69 -20.89 -0.25
N LYS A 195 1.33 -20.29 -1.39
CA LYS A 195 2.24 -19.55 -2.26
C LYS A 195 2.04 -18.06 -1.98
N ILE A 196 3.13 -17.35 -1.73
CA ILE A 196 3.15 -15.91 -1.47
C ILE A 196 3.89 -15.26 -2.64
N THR A 197 3.26 -14.28 -3.27
CA THR A 197 3.93 -13.37 -4.21
C THR A 197 4.11 -12.04 -3.49
N ALA A 198 5.31 -11.80 -2.97
CA ALA A 198 5.66 -10.59 -2.25
C ALA A 198 6.06 -9.47 -3.22
N ILE A 199 5.82 -8.22 -2.83
CA ILE A 199 6.26 -7.03 -3.58
C ILE A 199 7.50 -6.48 -2.88
N ASN A 200 8.63 -6.46 -3.59
CA ASN A 200 9.89 -5.93 -3.05
C ASN A 200 9.97 -4.39 -3.14
N ASP A 201 11.06 -3.83 -2.59
CA ASP A 201 11.29 -2.39 -2.52
C ASP A 201 11.30 -1.68 -3.89
N PHE A 202 11.59 -2.43 -4.96
CA PHE A 202 11.63 -1.94 -6.34
C PHE A 202 10.29 -2.09 -7.07
N GLY A 203 9.26 -2.65 -6.41
CA GLY A 203 7.96 -2.95 -7.01
C GLY A 203 7.96 -4.23 -7.86
N GLY A 204 9.02 -5.04 -7.78
CA GLY A 204 9.08 -6.36 -8.41
C GLY A 204 8.36 -7.42 -7.56
N PHE A 205 8.12 -8.58 -8.18
CA PHE A 205 7.47 -9.71 -7.54
C PHE A 205 8.45 -10.83 -7.22
N ASP A 206 8.44 -11.27 -5.97
CA ASP A 206 9.25 -12.40 -5.49
C ASP A 206 8.31 -13.49 -4.97
N GLU A 207 8.49 -14.73 -5.46
CA GLU A 207 7.66 -15.87 -5.09
C GLU A 207 8.27 -16.66 -3.94
N HIS A 208 7.43 -17.02 -2.96
CA HIS A 208 7.81 -17.78 -1.78
C HIS A 208 6.79 -18.86 -1.47
N ASP A 209 7.27 -19.99 -0.95
CA ASP A 209 6.43 -21.03 -0.39
C ASP A 209 6.47 -20.96 1.14
N ALA A 210 5.29 -21.05 1.76
CA ALA A 210 5.17 -21.09 3.21
C ALA A 210 4.14 -22.14 3.64
N GLN A 211 4.18 -22.48 4.93
CA GLN A 211 3.22 -23.36 5.59
C GLN A 211 2.44 -22.55 6.62
N TYR A 212 1.15 -22.84 6.76
CA TYR A 212 0.31 -22.30 7.82
C TYR A 212 -0.12 -23.41 8.77
N GLY A 213 -0.48 -23.03 10.01
CA GLY A 213 -0.86 -23.98 11.07
C GLY A 213 0.30 -24.44 11.94
N GLN A 214 1.36 -23.63 12.05
CA GLN A 214 2.46 -23.82 13.00
C GLN A 214 2.36 -22.83 14.17
#